data_AF-A0A498MBQ1-F1
#
_entry.id   AF-A0A498MBQ1-F1
#
_cell.length_a   1.000
_cell.length_b   1.000
_cell.length_c   1.000
_cell.angle_alpha   90.00
_cell.angle_beta   90.00
_cell.angle_gamma   90.00
#
_symmetry.space_group_name_H-M   'P 1'
#
loop_
_entity.id
_entity.type
_entity.pdbx_description
1 polymer ?
#
loop_
_entity_poly.entity_id
_entity_poly.type
_entity_poly.pdbx_seq_one_letter_code
_entity_poly.pdbx_strand_id
1 'polypeptide(L)'
;MTHLLLSPAQPIGEVEDYFHQVKFQARGSPHIHLLAWVKGAPEFENQSDQEVCDFIDRYITCQLPDSTTDPELHKIVTEVQLHSRKHSKSCKKGNVLCRYGFSKLHVSKTTITRPRPQHPEEDENEDQNRPEKKKTRKDAARKAINDARMKLKPLWDLLNDSQASFDNLSDLLTKCNLSMDDYNNYVEALSTSNVIVIQRRLSCIMYVLSYISKPEHEMNDFLKTVIKGICETNVKEKDEMKHKMQAYSKHWQVSAQESVARTCSLPMKKCSRSVVFIPTDDDALKMSLPLSALHNKDPDSEDVWMSGIIDKYRARPQTLEFEMMCLADFVSNYRIVYGRQTKGKNVHRLLNEMGFNQKRTVEVAVGVRVMITRNLDVEDGIVNGCFGKIANIVTKTKDGIATVQMLGLQLDNLNPGQKHRKKVQGEEDVLVYIERSEENLRKGAVRRQFPIKLAYACTAHKVQGMTMQSAVVSLK
;
A
#
# COMPACT_ATOMS: atom_id res chain seq x y z
N MET A 1 -4.85 8.46 11.56
CA MET A 1 -3.60 7.69 11.39
C MET A 1 -2.73 7.72 12.62
N THR A 2 -2.08 8.85 12.94
CA THR A 2 -1.11 8.97 14.06
C THR A 2 -1.66 8.53 15.42
N HIS A 3 -2.89 8.91 15.75
CA HIS A 3 -3.47 8.66 17.07
C HIS A 3 -4.09 7.27 17.27
N LEU A 4 -4.31 6.50 16.20
CA LEU A 4 -4.97 5.20 16.28
C LEU A 4 -4.11 4.11 15.64
N LEU A 5 -4.03 4.11 14.31
CA LEU A 5 -3.34 3.06 13.56
C LEU A 5 -1.82 3.09 13.67
N LEU A 6 -1.21 4.28 13.83
CA LEU A 6 0.23 4.44 14.05
C LEU A 6 0.56 4.69 15.54
N SER A 7 -0.42 4.49 16.43
CA SER A 7 -0.19 4.66 17.86
C SER A 7 0.65 3.49 18.40
N PRO A 8 1.26 3.65 19.61
CA PRO A 8 1.97 2.56 20.27
C PRO A 8 1.12 1.30 20.48
N ALA A 9 -0.22 1.42 20.52
CA ALA A 9 -1.13 0.29 20.67
C ALA A 9 -1.16 -0.65 19.45
N GLN A 10 -0.72 -0.18 18.27
CA GLN A 10 -0.60 -0.99 17.04
C GLN A 10 -1.82 -1.91 16.79
N PRO A 11 -3.05 -1.35 16.70
CA PRO A 11 -4.28 -2.15 16.70
C PRO A 11 -4.40 -3.10 15.50
N ILE A 12 -3.65 -2.85 14.42
CA ILE A 12 -3.57 -3.71 13.24
C ILE A 12 -2.13 -4.22 13.01
N GLY A 13 -1.27 -4.17 14.02
CA GLY A 13 0.18 -4.40 13.91
C GLY A 13 1.00 -3.16 13.55
N GLU A 14 2.32 -3.32 13.45
CA GLU A 14 3.25 -2.24 13.09
C GLU A 14 3.09 -1.87 11.60
N VAL A 15 2.58 -0.68 11.32
CA VAL A 15 2.38 -0.21 9.93
C VAL A 15 3.69 0.34 9.35
N GLU A 16 4.23 -0.30 8.30
CA GLU A 16 5.46 0.17 7.61
C GLU A 16 5.16 1.17 6.48
N ASP A 17 4.00 1.05 5.85
CA ASP A 17 3.57 1.91 4.75
C ASP A 17 2.05 2.11 4.81
N TYR A 18 1.58 3.24 4.30
CA TYR A 18 0.15 3.50 4.20
C TYR A 18 -0.17 4.51 3.11
N PHE A 19 -1.42 4.43 2.66
CA PHE A 19 -2.12 5.42 1.88
C PHE A 19 -3.52 5.56 2.44
N HIS A 20 -4.01 6.78 2.63
CA HIS A 20 -5.43 6.99 2.80
C HIS A 20 -5.94 8.22 2.08
N GLN A 21 -7.21 8.14 1.71
CA GLN A 21 -7.99 9.25 1.19
C GLN A 21 -9.28 9.37 2.01
N VAL A 22 -9.61 10.60 2.40
CA VAL A 22 -10.88 10.94 3.01
C VAL A 22 -11.87 11.27 1.88
N LYS A 23 -13.06 10.69 1.93
CA LYS A 23 -14.19 11.02 1.05
C LYS A 23 -15.40 11.36 1.90
N PHE A 24 -16.14 12.36 1.47
CA PHE A 24 -17.41 12.69 2.08
C PHE A 24 -18.51 12.09 1.21
N GLN A 25 -19.30 11.19 1.79
CA GLN A 25 -20.52 10.71 1.16
C GLN A 25 -21.66 11.62 1.63
N ALA A 26 -22.75 11.73 0.86
CA ALA A 26 -23.97 12.44 1.28
C ALA A 26 -24.70 11.84 2.52
N ARG A 27 -24.01 11.02 3.32
CA ARG A 27 -24.48 10.34 4.53
C ARG A 27 -23.88 10.90 5.82
N GLY A 28 -23.24 12.07 5.74
CA GLY A 28 -22.68 12.77 6.90
C GLY A 28 -21.19 12.50 7.05
N SER A 29 -20.82 11.46 7.80
CA SER A 29 -19.46 11.27 8.30
C SER A 29 -18.39 11.08 7.21
N PRO A 30 -17.14 11.54 7.45
CA PRO A 30 -16.02 11.28 6.55
C PRO A 30 -15.75 9.77 6.47
N HIS A 31 -15.64 9.26 5.25
CA HIS A 31 -15.31 7.89 4.95
C HIS A 31 -13.85 7.80 4.52
N ILE A 32 -13.09 6.88 5.12
CA ILE A 32 -11.67 6.70 4.80
C ILE A 32 -11.50 5.48 3.90
N HIS A 33 -10.94 5.71 2.71
CA HIS A 33 -10.33 4.65 1.92
C HIS A 33 -8.88 4.51 2.37
N LEU A 34 -8.56 3.41 3.04
CA LEU A 34 -7.23 3.14 3.60
C LEU A 34 -6.62 1.89 2.95
N LEU A 35 -5.32 1.99 2.71
CA LEU A 35 -4.44 0.86 2.42
C LEU A 35 -3.25 0.96 3.37
N ALA A 36 -2.96 -0.11 4.09
CA ALA A 36 -1.88 -0.18 5.06
C ALA A 36 -1.06 -1.46 4.83
N TRP A 37 0.26 -1.35 4.98
CA TRP A 37 1.17 -2.48 4.96
C TRP A 37 1.62 -2.74 6.39
N VAL A 38 1.26 -3.91 6.90
CA VAL A 38 1.59 -4.35 8.25
C VAL A 38 2.86 -5.17 8.18
N LYS A 39 3.81 -4.84 9.05
CA LYS A 39 5.07 -5.54 9.17
C LYS A 39 4.86 -6.97 9.62
N GLY A 40 5.58 -7.90 8.98
CA GLY A 40 5.49 -9.32 9.32
C GLY A 40 4.13 -9.94 9.00
N ALA A 41 3.29 -9.27 8.18
CA ALA A 41 2.10 -9.90 7.62
C ALA A 41 2.52 -11.07 6.71
N PRO A 42 1.78 -12.20 6.73
CA PRO A 42 2.16 -13.36 5.95
C PRO A 42 2.03 -13.11 4.45
N GLU A 43 2.97 -13.67 3.69
CA GLU A 43 2.93 -13.68 2.25
C GLU A 43 2.01 -14.79 1.76
N PHE A 44 0.83 -14.40 1.28
CA PHE A 44 -0.10 -15.33 0.64
C PHE A 44 0.58 -16.08 -0.52
N GLU A 45 0.24 -17.36 -0.70
CA GLU A 45 0.86 -18.34 -1.63
C GLU A 45 2.28 -18.79 -1.27
N ASN A 46 3.06 -17.98 -0.56
CA ASN A 46 4.40 -18.36 -0.11
C ASN A 46 4.41 -19.00 1.28
N GLN A 47 3.38 -18.72 2.07
CA GLN A 47 3.16 -19.27 3.41
C GLN A 47 1.88 -20.11 3.47
N SER A 48 1.74 -20.90 4.53
CA SER A 48 0.60 -21.79 4.67
C SER A 48 -0.72 -21.02 4.82
N ASP A 49 -1.81 -21.60 4.31
CA ASP A 49 -3.15 -21.02 4.45
C ASP A 49 -3.51 -20.79 5.92
N GLN A 50 -3.06 -21.66 6.81
CA GLN A 50 -3.31 -21.55 8.24
C GLN A 50 -2.65 -20.29 8.82
N GLU A 51 -1.39 -20.01 8.48
CA GLU A 51 -0.71 -18.77 8.94
C GLU A 51 -1.43 -17.50 8.45
N VAL A 52 -1.93 -17.53 7.20
CA VAL A 52 -2.69 -16.40 6.65
C VAL A 52 -4.03 -16.24 7.37
N CYS A 53 -4.77 -17.33 7.57
CA CYS A 53 -6.04 -17.31 8.29
C CYS A 53 -5.86 -16.83 9.73
N ASP A 54 -4.86 -17.33 10.45
CA ASP A 54 -4.56 -16.91 11.84
C ASP A 54 -4.23 -15.42 11.91
N PHE A 55 -3.49 -14.90 10.93
CA PHE A 55 -3.22 -13.47 10.83
C PHE A 55 -4.49 -12.64 10.59
N ILE A 56 -5.40 -13.10 9.72
CA ILE A 56 -6.68 -12.43 9.46
C ILE A 56 -7.53 -12.41 10.75
N ASP A 57 -7.67 -13.56 11.39
CA ASP A 57 -8.52 -13.75 12.58
C ASP A 57 -8.04 -12.93 13.78
N ARG A 58 -6.75 -12.59 13.83
CA ARG A 58 -6.19 -11.68 14.84
C ARG A 58 -6.77 -10.27 14.79
N TYR A 59 -7.18 -9.80 13.61
CA TYR A 59 -7.61 -8.41 13.39
C TYR A 59 -9.05 -8.28 12.91
N ILE A 60 -9.61 -9.35 12.33
CA ILE A 60 -10.95 -9.37 11.77
C ILE A 60 -11.72 -10.49 12.44
N THR A 61 -12.84 -10.15 13.06
CA THR A 61 -13.77 -11.12 13.62
C THR A 61 -15.18 -10.81 13.16
N CYS A 62 -15.95 -11.86 12.92
CA CYS A 62 -17.39 -11.79 12.70
C CYS A 62 -18.18 -12.38 13.88
N GLN A 63 -17.49 -12.71 14.99
CA GLN A 63 -18.15 -13.21 16.20
C GLN A 63 -18.89 -12.07 16.88
N LEU A 64 -20.11 -12.37 17.35
CA LEU A 64 -20.82 -11.46 18.23
C LEU A 64 -20.09 -11.43 19.59
N PRO A 65 -19.83 -10.23 20.15
CA PRO A 65 -19.32 -10.12 21.52
C PRO A 65 -20.24 -10.85 22.49
N ASP A 66 -19.71 -11.40 23.57
CA ASP A 66 -20.53 -12.10 24.55
C ASP A 66 -21.37 -11.09 25.37
N SER A 67 -22.66 -11.37 25.50
CA SER A 67 -23.63 -10.45 26.11
C SER A 67 -23.49 -10.33 27.63
N THR A 68 -22.73 -11.22 28.27
CA THR A 68 -22.50 -11.22 29.72
C THR A 68 -21.20 -10.50 30.06
N THR A 69 -20.14 -10.74 29.29
CA THR A 69 -18.80 -10.21 29.52
C THR A 69 -18.60 -8.81 28.92
N ASP A 70 -19.23 -8.51 27.78
CA ASP A 70 -19.20 -7.18 27.16
C ASP A 70 -20.59 -6.80 26.59
N PRO A 71 -21.57 -6.51 27.46
CA PRO A 71 -22.94 -6.20 27.06
C PRO A 71 -23.03 -4.94 26.18
N GLU A 72 -22.12 -3.97 26.38
CA GLU A 72 -22.12 -2.72 25.63
C GLU A 72 -21.66 -2.96 24.18
N LEU A 73 -20.53 -3.64 23.98
CA LEU A 73 -20.06 -3.97 22.65
C LEU A 73 -21.04 -4.93 21.95
N HIS A 74 -21.59 -5.91 22.68
CA HIS A 74 -22.62 -6.79 22.15
C HIS A 74 -23.81 -6.00 21.60
N LYS A 75 -24.32 -5.03 22.37
CA LYS A 75 -25.42 -4.17 21.96
C LYS A 75 -25.07 -3.37 20.71
N ILE A 76 -23.90 -2.71 20.69
CA ILE A 76 -23.45 -1.89 19.55
C ILE A 76 -23.35 -2.75 18.29
N VAL A 77 -22.65 -3.89 18.35
CA VAL A 77 -22.46 -4.77 17.19
C VAL A 77 -23.81 -5.30 16.69
N THR A 78 -24.71 -5.66 17.60
CA THR A 78 -26.06 -6.14 17.26
C THR A 78 -26.90 -5.07 16.57
N GLU A 79 -26.80 -3.81 17.01
CA GLU A 79 -27.58 -2.70 16.46
C GLU A 79 -27.03 -2.21 15.10
N VAL A 80 -25.71 -2.16 14.91
CA VAL A 80 -25.10 -1.47 13.75
C VAL A 80 -24.27 -2.34 12.80
N GLN A 81 -23.92 -3.58 13.16
CA GLN A 81 -23.12 -4.48 12.31
C GLN A 81 -23.90 -5.72 11.81
N LEU A 82 -25.17 -5.86 12.17
CA LEU A 82 -26.01 -6.94 11.66
C LEU A 82 -26.79 -6.53 10.42
N HIS A 83 -26.77 -7.41 9.41
CA HIS A 83 -27.60 -7.25 8.23
C HIS A 83 -29.07 -7.54 8.57
N SER A 84 -29.93 -6.52 8.49
CA SER A 84 -31.34 -6.66 8.86
C SER A 84 -32.10 -7.63 7.95
N ARG A 85 -32.82 -8.59 8.56
CA ARG A 85 -33.75 -9.51 7.87
C ARG A 85 -34.90 -8.78 7.17
N LYS A 86 -35.25 -7.57 7.62
CA LYS A 86 -36.33 -6.77 7.00
C LYS A 86 -35.91 -6.13 5.68
N HIS A 87 -34.61 -6.15 5.34
CA HIS A 87 -34.00 -5.57 4.14
C HIS A 87 -34.42 -4.11 3.87
N SER A 88 -33.57 -3.16 4.26
CA SER A 88 -33.81 -1.72 4.00
C SER A 88 -33.89 -1.39 2.50
N LYS A 89 -34.43 -0.22 2.14
CA LYS A 89 -34.49 0.25 0.74
C LYS A 89 -33.11 0.23 0.06
N SER A 90 -32.04 0.55 0.79
CA SER A 90 -30.66 0.53 0.27
C SER A 90 -30.10 -0.88 0.02
N CYS A 91 -30.69 -1.89 0.67
CA CYS A 91 -30.36 -3.29 0.48
C CYS A 91 -31.05 -3.89 -0.76
N LYS A 92 -32.22 -3.39 -1.15
CA LYS A 92 -32.93 -3.87 -2.33
C LYS A 92 -32.39 -3.16 -3.58
N LYS A 93 -32.18 -3.90 -4.68
CA LYS A 93 -31.79 -3.32 -5.98
C LYS A 93 -32.50 -4.06 -7.10
N GLY A 94 -33.41 -3.37 -7.79
CA GLY A 94 -34.30 -4.00 -8.77
C GLY A 94 -35.19 -5.06 -8.12
N ASN A 95 -35.36 -6.21 -8.79
CA ASN A 95 -36.18 -7.33 -8.32
C ASN A 95 -35.44 -8.28 -7.36
N VAL A 96 -34.23 -7.94 -6.92
CA VAL A 96 -33.44 -8.80 -6.01
C VAL A 96 -33.77 -8.44 -4.57
N LEU A 97 -34.17 -9.44 -3.77
CA LEU A 97 -34.50 -9.31 -2.34
C LEU A 97 -33.34 -8.66 -1.55
N CYS A 98 -32.10 -9.07 -1.85
CA CYS A 98 -30.89 -8.52 -1.26
C CYS A 98 -29.79 -8.32 -2.32
N ARG A 99 -29.38 -7.06 -2.56
CA ARG A 99 -28.30 -6.73 -3.50
C ARG A 99 -26.94 -7.33 -3.15
N TYR A 100 -26.75 -7.70 -1.87
CA TYR A 100 -25.52 -8.29 -1.36
C TYR A 100 -25.60 -9.82 -1.33
N GLY A 101 -26.76 -10.39 -1.67
CA GLY A 101 -27.00 -11.83 -1.67
C GLY A 101 -26.93 -12.46 -0.28
N PHE A 102 -27.51 -11.80 0.73
CA PHE A 102 -27.84 -12.44 2.01
C PHE A 102 -29.20 -13.16 1.90
N SER A 103 -29.41 -14.28 2.60
CA SER A 103 -28.46 -14.97 3.50
C SER A 103 -27.26 -15.58 2.75
N LYS A 104 -26.08 -15.57 3.40
CA LYS A 104 -24.85 -16.20 2.89
C LYS A 104 -24.72 -17.60 3.48
N LEU A 105 -24.00 -18.47 2.78
CA LEU A 105 -23.59 -19.77 3.33
C LEU A 105 -22.66 -19.52 4.53
N HIS A 106 -22.89 -20.27 5.61
CA HIS A 106 -22.13 -20.15 6.84
C HIS A 106 -20.84 -20.95 6.72
N VAL A 107 -19.72 -20.38 7.16
CA VAL A 107 -18.44 -21.09 7.27
C VAL A 107 -17.95 -20.88 8.69
N SER A 108 -17.61 -21.95 9.40
CA SER A 108 -17.29 -21.90 10.83
C SER A 108 -15.94 -21.28 11.14
N LYS A 109 -15.06 -21.18 10.15
CA LYS A 109 -13.71 -20.61 10.26
C LYS A 109 -13.36 -19.82 9.01
N THR A 110 -12.43 -18.89 9.15
CA THR A 110 -11.82 -18.21 8.01
C THR A 110 -11.22 -19.24 7.08
N THR A 111 -11.62 -19.19 5.82
CA THR A 111 -11.29 -20.22 4.81
C THR A 111 -10.85 -19.53 3.53
N ILE A 112 -9.65 -19.86 3.06
CA ILE A 112 -9.14 -19.43 1.76
C ILE A 112 -9.69 -20.38 0.70
N THR A 113 -10.39 -19.84 -0.30
CA THR A 113 -10.89 -20.61 -1.44
C THR A 113 -10.10 -20.27 -2.71
N ARG A 114 -9.87 -21.24 -3.58
CA ARG A 114 -9.14 -21.06 -4.85
C ARG A 114 -10.03 -21.43 -6.05
N PRO A 115 -9.99 -20.69 -7.16
CA PRO A 115 -10.78 -21.02 -8.35
C PRO A 115 -10.41 -22.40 -8.90
N ARG A 116 -11.42 -23.16 -9.37
CA ARG A 116 -11.19 -24.40 -10.14
C ARG A 116 -11.04 -24.08 -11.65
N PRO A 117 -10.17 -24.80 -12.39
CA PRO A 117 -9.32 -25.90 -11.94
C PRO A 117 -7.99 -25.43 -11.31
N GLN A 118 -7.57 -26.19 -10.30
CA GLN A 118 -6.30 -26.08 -9.58
C GLN A 118 -5.14 -25.88 -10.57
N HIS A 119 -4.23 -24.95 -10.25
CA HIS A 119 -2.94 -24.74 -10.91
C HIS A 119 -2.37 -26.02 -11.52
N PRO A 120 -2.12 -26.08 -12.85
CA PRO A 120 -0.84 -26.56 -13.34
C PRO A 120 0.18 -25.43 -13.09
N GLU A 121 1.39 -25.79 -12.72
CA GLU A 121 2.52 -24.91 -13.00
C GLU A 121 2.46 -24.54 -14.49
N GLU A 122 2.55 -23.25 -14.77
CA GLU A 122 2.51 -22.69 -16.10
C GLU A 122 3.82 -23.04 -16.82
N ASP A 123 3.93 -24.27 -17.33
CA ASP A 123 4.66 -24.49 -18.57
C ASP A 123 3.74 -24.01 -19.71
N GLU A 124 3.79 -22.69 -19.99
CA GLU A 124 3.16 -22.09 -21.18
C GLU A 124 3.58 -22.79 -22.50
N ASN A 125 4.61 -23.65 -22.43
CA ASN A 125 5.17 -24.40 -23.54
C ASN A 125 4.63 -25.84 -23.74
N GLU A 126 4.00 -26.50 -22.74
CA GLU A 126 3.56 -27.90 -22.90
C GLU A 126 2.07 -28.09 -23.26
N ASP A 127 1.16 -27.22 -22.82
CA ASP A 127 -0.30 -27.49 -22.88
C ASP A 127 -1.02 -26.87 -24.10
N GLN A 128 -0.28 -26.43 -25.12
CA GLN A 128 -0.89 -26.02 -26.41
C GLN A 128 -1.38 -27.22 -27.23
N ASN A 129 -0.98 -28.45 -26.88
CA ASN A 129 -1.18 -29.63 -27.73
C ASN A 129 -2.45 -30.47 -27.45
N ARG A 130 -3.31 -30.14 -26.46
CA ARG A 130 -4.56 -30.93 -26.21
C ARG A 130 -5.79 -30.10 -25.79
N PRO A 131 -6.48 -29.42 -26.72
CA PRO A 131 -7.68 -28.62 -26.45
C PRO A 131 -8.86 -29.41 -25.84
N GLU A 132 -8.94 -30.71 -26.08
CA GLU A 132 -10.02 -31.57 -25.58
C GLU A 132 -10.05 -31.66 -24.03
N LYS A 133 -8.89 -31.86 -23.38
CA LYS A 133 -8.78 -31.99 -21.91
C LYS A 133 -9.22 -30.71 -21.18
N LYS A 134 -8.97 -29.54 -21.78
CA LYS A 134 -9.35 -28.22 -21.24
C LYS A 134 -10.86 -28.02 -21.25
N LYS A 135 -11.54 -28.50 -22.29
CA LYS A 135 -13.02 -28.47 -22.40
C LYS A 135 -13.65 -29.38 -21.34
N THR A 136 -13.16 -30.61 -21.20
CA THR A 136 -13.67 -31.58 -20.21
C THR A 136 -13.55 -31.08 -18.76
N ARG A 137 -12.44 -30.43 -18.41
CA ARG A 137 -12.24 -29.84 -17.07
C ARG A 137 -13.22 -28.70 -16.77
N LYS A 138 -13.47 -27.81 -17.74
CA LYS A 138 -14.45 -26.73 -17.60
C LYS A 138 -15.88 -27.27 -17.46
N ASP A 139 -16.22 -28.29 -18.23
CA ASP A 139 -17.54 -28.92 -18.18
C ASP A 139 -17.76 -29.64 -16.83
N ALA A 140 -16.73 -30.33 -16.31
CA ALA A 140 -16.77 -30.95 -14.99
C ALA A 140 -16.93 -29.92 -13.85
N ALA A 141 -16.21 -28.79 -13.90
CA ALA A 141 -16.37 -27.70 -12.94
C ALA A 141 -17.79 -27.10 -12.99
N ARG A 142 -18.34 -26.90 -14.19
CA ARG A 142 -19.70 -26.39 -14.38
C ARG A 142 -20.77 -27.35 -13.88
N LYS A 143 -20.57 -28.66 -14.07
CA LYS A 143 -21.42 -29.72 -13.52
C LYS A 143 -21.38 -29.72 -11.99
N ALA A 144 -20.20 -29.62 -11.38
CA ALA A 144 -20.05 -29.55 -9.92
C ALA A 144 -20.75 -28.32 -9.31
N ILE A 145 -20.64 -27.15 -9.95
CA ILE A 145 -21.36 -25.93 -9.53
C ILE A 145 -22.87 -26.12 -9.58
N ASN A 146 -23.39 -26.70 -10.67
CA ASN A 146 -24.83 -26.92 -10.82
C ASN A 146 -25.36 -27.93 -9.79
N ASP A 147 -24.62 -29.02 -9.55
CA ASP A 147 -24.98 -30.01 -8.54
C ASP A 147 -24.98 -29.40 -7.13
N ALA A 148 -23.94 -28.64 -6.77
CA ALA A 148 -23.88 -27.93 -5.51
C ALA A 148 -25.05 -26.94 -5.32
N ARG A 149 -25.46 -26.21 -6.38
CA ARG A 149 -26.65 -25.33 -6.32
C ARG A 149 -27.94 -26.11 -6.05
N MET A 150 -28.11 -27.27 -6.68
CA MET A 150 -29.30 -28.10 -6.46
C MET A 150 -29.33 -28.66 -5.05
N LYS A 151 -28.20 -29.19 -4.58
CA LYS A 151 -28.08 -29.81 -3.25
C LYS A 151 -28.20 -28.82 -2.10
N LEU A 152 -27.74 -27.58 -2.28
CA LEU A 152 -27.86 -26.50 -1.29
C LEU A 152 -29.18 -25.71 -1.38
N LYS A 153 -30.06 -26.01 -2.35
CA LYS A 153 -31.33 -25.30 -2.49
C LYS A 153 -32.25 -25.44 -1.26
N PRO A 154 -32.48 -26.64 -0.69
CA PRO A 154 -33.33 -26.77 0.51
C PRO A 154 -32.80 -25.96 1.69
N LEU A 155 -31.48 -25.92 1.84
CA LEU A 155 -30.80 -25.11 2.85
C LEU A 155 -31.05 -23.62 2.64
N TRP A 156 -30.91 -23.16 1.40
CA TRP A 156 -31.13 -21.76 1.04
C TRP A 156 -32.60 -21.34 1.24
N ASP A 157 -33.54 -22.22 0.92
CA ASP A 157 -34.98 -21.98 1.14
C ASP A 157 -35.28 -21.84 2.64
N LEU A 158 -34.75 -22.75 3.48
CA LEU A 158 -34.88 -22.68 4.95
C LEU A 158 -34.24 -21.41 5.55
N LEU A 159 -33.07 -21.01 5.05
CA LEU A 159 -32.39 -19.78 5.52
C LEU A 159 -33.16 -18.50 5.20
N ASN A 160 -34.04 -18.52 4.21
CA ASN A 160 -34.86 -17.37 3.82
C ASN A 160 -36.32 -17.49 4.28
N ASP A 161 -36.69 -18.59 4.95
CA ASP A 161 -37.98 -18.73 5.59
C ASP A 161 -38.03 -17.96 6.92
N SER A 162 -38.94 -17.00 7.01
CA SER A 162 -39.16 -16.18 8.20
C SER A 162 -39.68 -16.96 9.41
N GLN A 163 -40.28 -18.13 9.21
CA GLN A 163 -40.86 -18.97 10.25
C GLN A 163 -39.92 -20.10 10.69
N ALA A 164 -38.85 -20.36 9.94
CA ALA A 164 -37.87 -21.37 10.28
C ALA A 164 -36.97 -20.89 11.43
N SER A 165 -36.77 -21.77 12.43
CA SER A 165 -35.82 -21.59 13.52
C SER A 165 -34.86 -22.77 13.57
N PHE A 166 -33.60 -22.47 13.87
CA PHE A 166 -32.52 -23.43 14.02
C PHE A 166 -31.51 -22.87 15.02
N ASP A 167 -30.96 -23.74 15.87
CA ASP A 167 -30.06 -23.33 16.95
C ASP A 167 -28.61 -23.18 16.45
N ASN A 168 -28.20 -24.02 15.51
CA ASN A 168 -26.85 -24.02 14.95
C ASN A 168 -26.83 -24.62 13.54
N LEU A 169 -25.67 -24.55 12.89
CA LEU A 169 -25.47 -25.08 11.53
C LEU A 169 -25.73 -26.59 11.45
N SER A 170 -25.36 -27.37 12.46
CA SER A 170 -25.55 -28.83 12.45
C SER A 170 -27.03 -29.23 12.46
N ASP A 171 -27.87 -28.54 13.23
CA ASP A 171 -29.34 -28.71 13.20
C ASP A 171 -29.90 -28.38 11.81
N LEU A 172 -29.48 -27.25 11.26
CA LEU A 172 -29.90 -26.81 9.92
C LEU A 172 -29.50 -27.82 8.82
N LEU A 173 -28.27 -28.35 8.85
CA LEU A 173 -27.81 -29.36 7.90
C LEU A 173 -28.57 -30.69 8.04
N THR A 174 -28.87 -31.09 9.27
CA THR A 174 -29.66 -32.29 9.55
C THR A 174 -31.07 -32.18 8.96
N LYS A 175 -31.72 -31.01 9.11
CA LYS A 175 -33.02 -30.70 8.47
C LYS A 175 -32.97 -30.76 6.94
N CYS A 176 -31.80 -30.51 6.34
CA CYS A 176 -31.58 -30.59 4.89
C CYS A 176 -31.06 -31.95 4.41
N ASN A 177 -30.88 -32.93 5.30
CA ASN A 177 -30.26 -34.22 5.00
C ASN A 177 -28.86 -34.07 4.35
N LEU A 178 -28.04 -33.16 4.90
CA LEU A 178 -26.68 -32.90 4.46
C LEU A 178 -25.70 -33.23 5.60
N SER A 179 -24.60 -33.91 5.28
CA SER A 179 -23.46 -34.01 6.18
C SER A 179 -22.63 -32.71 6.16
N MET A 180 -21.81 -32.50 7.19
CA MET A 180 -20.89 -31.36 7.23
C MET A 180 -19.87 -31.43 6.07
N ASP A 181 -19.41 -32.63 5.71
CA ASP A 181 -18.46 -32.83 4.62
C ASP A 181 -19.09 -32.54 3.26
N ASP A 182 -20.32 -33.00 3.03
CA ASP A 182 -21.09 -32.66 1.83
C ASP A 182 -21.29 -31.15 1.71
N TYR A 183 -21.67 -30.51 2.82
CA TYR A 183 -21.85 -29.07 2.88
C TYR A 183 -20.58 -28.31 2.50
N ASN A 184 -19.45 -28.66 3.11
CA ASN A 184 -18.16 -28.05 2.82
C ASN A 184 -17.76 -28.26 1.35
N ASN A 185 -17.95 -29.46 0.81
CA ASN A 185 -17.67 -29.78 -0.59
C ASN A 185 -18.52 -28.94 -1.56
N TYR A 186 -19.81 -28.76 -1.28
CA TYR A 186 -20.69 -27.93 -2.09
C TYR A 186 -20.38 -26.44 -1.96
N VAL A 187 -20.08 -25.95 -0.76
CA VAL A 187 -19.64 -24.57 -0.52
C VAL A 187 -18.36 -24.28 -1.31
N GLU A 188 -17.39 -25.20 -1.28
CA GLU A 188 -16.15 -25.08 -2.05
C GLU A 188 -16.43 -25.10 -3.56
N ALA A 189 -17.32 -25.97 -4.04
CA ALA A 189 -17.71 -26.01 -5.45
C ALA A 189 -18.40 -24.70 -5.91
N LEU A 190 -19.18 -24.06 -5.04
CA LEU A 190 -19.80 -22.75 -5.30
C LEU A 190 -18.87 -21.57 -5.08
N SER A 191 -17.71 -21.77 -4.45
CA SER A 191 -16.72 -20.74 -4.17
C SER A 191 -15.93 -20.35 -5.43
N THR A 192 -16.64 -19.92 -6.46
CA THR A 192 -16.02 -19.34 -7.66
C THR A 192 -15.71 -17.86 -7.48
N SER A 193 -16.18 -17.23 -6.41
CA SER A 193 -16.34 -15.76 -6.39
C SER A 193 -16.39 -15.05 -5.03
N ASN A 194 -16.12 -15.70 -3.89
CA ASN A 194 -16.10 -14.99 -2.59
C ASN A 194 -14.66 -14.77 -2.11
N VAL A 195 -14.09 -13.69 -2.65
CA VAL A 195 -13.04 -12.79 -2.14
C VAL A 195 -12.14 -13.33 -1.02
N ILE A 196 -11.07 -14.02 -1.40
CA ILE A 196 -9.72 -13.45 -1.30
C ILE A 196 -9.18 -13.44 -2.74
N VAL A 197 -9.08 -12.25 -3.33
CA VAL A 197 -8.60 -12.07 -4.71
C VAL A 197 -7.11 -12.32 -4.72
N ILE A 198 -6.70 -13.55 -4.97
CA ILE A 198 -5.34 -13.81 -5.44
C ILE A 198 -5.40 -14.87 -6.53
N GLN A 199 -5.45 -14.36 -7.75
CA GLN A 199 -4.51 -14.74 -8.79
C GLN A 199 -4.43 -13.59 -9.81
N ARG A 200 -3.19 -13.26 -10.20
CA ARG A 200 -2.72 -12.11 -11.00
C ARG A 200 -2.45 -10.82 -10.19
N ARG A 201 -1.15 -10.52 -10.00
CA ARG A 201 -0.61 -9.26 -9.44
C ARG A 201 -1.31 -7.99 -9.93
N LEU A 202 -1.86 -7.97 -11.15
CA LEU A 202 -2.51 -6.79 -11.72
C LEU A 202 -3.98 -6.61 -11.29
N SER A 203 -4.75 -7.67 -11.01
CA SER A 203 -6.18 -7.56 -10.70
C SER A 203 -6.42 -7.00 -9.29
N CYS A 204 -5.64 -7.44 -8.29
CA CYS A 204 -5.63 -6.86 -6.95
C CYS A 204 -5.19 -5.40 -6.98
N ILE A 205 -4.13 -5.09 -7.74
CA ILE A 205 -3.70 -3.70 -7.95
C ILE A 205 -4.83 -2.89 -8.60
N MET A 206 -5.51 -3.40 -9.63
CA MET A 206 -6.63 -2.70 -10.26
C MET A 206 -7.83 -2.55 -9.32
N TYR A 207 -8.13 -3.53 -8.47
CA TYR A 207 -9.20 -3.41 -7.47
C TYR A 207 -8.85 -2.34 -6.44
N VAL A 208 -7.65 -2.42 -5.85
CA VAL A 208 -7.14 -1.43 -4.89
C VAL A 208 -7.09 -0.04 -5.53
N LEU A 209 -6.53 0.07 -6.74
CA LEU A 209 -6.50 1.30 -7.53
C LEU A 209 -7.91 1.81 -7.75
N SER A 210 -8.85 0.99 -8.23
CA SER A 210 -10.24 1.39 -8.42
C SER A 210 -10.90 1.85 -7.12
N TYR A 211 -10.49 1.29 -5.97
CA TYR A 211 -11.04 1.62 -4.66
C TYR A 211 -10.50 2.96 -4.14
N ILE A 212 -9.18 3.19 -4.26
CA ILE A 212 -8.53 4.45 -3.87
C ILE A 212 -8.77 5.56 -4.90
N SER A 213 -8.98 5.21 -6.17
CA SER A 213 -9.27 6.13 -7.27
C SER A 213 -10.75 6.19 -7.58
N LYS A 214 -11.64 5.67 -6.71
CA LYS A 214 -13.10 5.70 -6.95
C LYS A 214 -13.47 7.14 -7.32
N PRO A 215 -14.00 7.37 -8.52
CA PRO A 215 -14.41 8.71 -8.90
C PRO A 215 -15.51 9.17 -7.94
N GLU A 216 -15.52 10.46 -7.62
CA GLU A 216 -16.63 11.08 -6.92
C GLU A 216 -17.83 11.03 -7.86
N HIS A 217 -18.73 10.06 -7.64
CA HIS A 217 -19.88 9.80 -8.51
C HIS A 217 -21.03 10.80 -8.29
N GLU A 218 -20.94 11.65 -7.27
CA GLU A 218 -21.98 12.63 -6.94
C GLU A 218 -21.78 13.89 -7.78
N MET A 219 -22.17 13.79 -9.06
CA MET A 219 -22.32 14.94 -9.94
C MET A 219 -23.79 15.32 -9.97
N ASN A 220 -24.12 16.57 -9.63
CA ASN A 220 -25.48 17.09 -9.73
C ASN A 220 -25.97 16.97 -11.18
N ASP A 221 -27.26 16.74 -11.38
CA ASP A 221 -27.91 16.69 -12.69
C ASP A 221 -27.67 17.96 -13.51
N PHE A 222 -27.49 19.12 -12.86
CA PHE A 222 -27.02 20.33 -13.54
C PHE A 222 -25.64 20.13 -14.19
N LEU A 223 -24.64 19.66 -13.42
CA LEU A 223 -23.29 19.41 -13.95
C LEU A 223 -23.30 18.31 -15.02
N LYS A 224 -24.11 17.26 -14.86
CA LYS A 224 -24.30 16.23 -15.90
C LYS A 224 -24.86 16.82 -17.19
N THR A 225 -25.86 17.69 -17.08
CA THR A 225 -26.51 18.32 -18.24
C THR A 225 -25.56 19.27 -18.95
N VAL A 226 -24.81 20.08 -18.19
CA VAL A 226 -23.79 20.98 -18.73
C VAL A 226 -22.69 20.19 -19.43
N ILE A 227 -22.15 19.15 -18.80
CA ILE A 227 -21.09 18.30 -19.38
C ILE A 227 -21.60 17.61 -20.65
N LYS A 228 -22.81 17.06 -20.63
CA LYS A 228 -23.40 16.38 -21.78
C LYS A 228 -23.58 17.35 -22.95
N GLY A 229 -24.13 18.55 -22.70
CA GLY A 229 -24.28 19.58 -23.72
C GLY A 229 -22.95 20.07 -24.30
N ILE A 230 -21.89 20.16 -23.48
CA ILE A 230 -20.55 20.53 -23.97
C ILE A 230 -19.94 19.40 -24.81
N CYS A 231 -20.12 18.14 -24.44
CA CYS A 231 -19.62 17.00 -25.23
C CYS A 231 -20.36 16.85 -26.57
N GLU A 232 -21.60 17.36 -26.67
CA GLU A 232 -22.39 17.37 -27.91
C GLU A 232 -22.00 18.54 -28.84
N THR A 233 -21.34 19.57 -28.32
CA THR A 233 -20.78 20.66 -29.13
C THR A 233 -19.42 20.29 -29.70
N ASN A 234 -19.21 20.54 -31.00
CA ASN A 234 -17.95 20.25 -31.71
C ASN A 234 -16.88 21.32 -31.39
N VAL A 235 -16.53 21.47 -30.12
CA VAL A 235 -15.49 22.38 -29.60
C VAL A 235 -14.16 21.67 -29.48
N LYS A 236 -13.07 22.43 -29.56
CA LYS A 236 -11.73 21.91 -29.27
C LYS A 236 -11.66 21.42 -27.82
N GLU A 237 -10.96 20.30 -27.58
CA GLU A 237 -10.83 19.64 -26.26
C GLU A 237 -10.42 20.60 -25.13
N LYS A 238 -9.56 21.59 -25.43
CA LYS A 238 -9.11 22.62 -24.49
C LYS A 238 -10.25 23.52 -24.01
N ASP A 239 -11.14 23.91 -24.91
CA ASP A 239 -12.27 24.78 -24.59
C ASP A 239 -13.38 24.00 -23.91
N GLU A 240 -13.59 22.74 -24.29
CA GLU A 240 -14.43 21.80 -23.55
C GLU A 240 -13.98 21.68 -22.08
N MET A 241 -12.67 21.48 -21.84
CA MET A 241 -12.13 21.39 -20.48
C MET A 241 -12.36 22.68 -19.68
N LYS A 242 -12.15 23.85 -20.29
CA LYS A 242 -12.41 25.16 -19.63
C LYS A 242 -13.86 25.32 -19.23
N HIS A 243 -14.81 24.98 -20.11
CA HIS A 243 -16.24 25.09 -19.80
C HIS A 243 -16.64 24.13 -18.68
N LYS A 244 -16.12 22.88 -18.71
CA LYS A 244 -16.29 21.93 -17.62
C LYS A 244 -15.76 22.50 -16.30
N MET A 245 -14.53 23.04 -16.29
CA MET A 245 -13.94 23.63 -15.09
C MET A 245 -14.72 24.85 -14.55
N GLN A 246 -15.23 25.72 -15.42
CA GLN A 246 -16.06 26.86 -15.00
C GLN A 246 -17.38 26.40 -14.36
N ALA A 247 -18.03 25.39 -14.94
CA ALA A 247 -19.25 24.83 -14.39
C ALA A 247 -19.01 24.20 -13.01
N TYR A 248 -17.93 23.42 -12.88
CA TYR A 248 -17.50 22.87 -11.61
C TYR A 248 -17.19 23.97 -10.58
N SER A 249 -16.52 25.06 -10.97
CA SER A 249 -16.18 26.13 -10.03
C SER A 249 -17.40 26.88 -9.47
N LYS A 250 -18.50 27.01 -10.24
CA LYS A 250 -19.68 27.79 -9.86
C LYS A 250 -20.77 26.98 -9.18
N HIS A 251 -20.89 25.71 -9.55
CA HIS A 251 -21.99 24.85 -9.11
C HIS A 251 -21.49 23.64 -8.30
N TRP A 252 -20.30 23.74 -7.71
CA TRP A 252 -19.81 22.73 -6.79
C TRP A 252 -20.70 22.67 -5.54
N GLN A 253 -21.28 21.51 -5.26
CA GLN A 253 -21.97 21.23 -4.01
C GLN A 253 -21.13 20.25 -3.21
N VAL A 254 -20.79 20.63 -1.98
CA VAL A 254 -20.11 19.77 -1.00
C VAL A 254 -21.00 19.62 0.22
N SER A 255 -20.81 18.53 0.97
CA SER A 255 -21.40 18.42 2.30
C SER A 255 -20.83 19.50 3.25
N ALA A 256 -21.58 19.84 4.30
CA ALA A 256 -21.10 20.80 5.30
C ALA A 256 -19.76 20.39 5.92
N GLN A 257 -19.57 19.10 6.19
CA GLN A 257 -18.34 18.56 6.78
C GLN A 257 -17.15 18.64 5.80
N GLU A 258 -17.39 18.38 4.52
CA GLU A 258 -16.39 18.56 3.49
C GLU A 258 -16.00 20.02 3.32
N SER A 259 -16.97 20.94 3.37
CA SER A 259 -16.72 22.38 3.34
C SER A 259 -15.80 22.80 4.48
N VAL A 260 -16.07 22.33 5.70
CA VAL A 260 -15.21 22.59 6.88
C VAL A 260 -13.81 22.03 6.66
N ALA A 261 -13.69 20.78 6.20
CA ALA A 261 -12.39 20.16 5.97
C ALA A 261 -11.56 20.91 4.91
N ARG A 262 -12.19 21.35 3.83
CA ARG A 262 -11.53 22.13 2.77
C ARG A 262 -11.16 23.53 3.24
N THR A 263 -12.06 24.22 3.92
CA THR A 263 -11.83 25.58 4.46
C THR A 263 -10.72 25.59 5.51
N CYS A 264 -10.66 24.56 6.36
CA CYS A 264 -9.60 24.39 7.35
C CYS A 264 -8.32 23.78 6.77
N SER A 265 -8.23 23.59 5.45
CA SER A 265 -7.07 22.99 4.77
C SER A 265 -6.66 21.63 5.36
N LEU A 266 -7.62 20.83 5.81
CA LEU A 266 -7.36 19.49 6.32
C LEU A 266 -6.87 18.59 5.18
N PRO A 267 -5.81 17.78 5.38
CA PRO A 267 -5.33 16.92 4.32
C PRO A 267 -6.33 15.81 3.99
N MET A 268 -6.90 15.88 2.78
CA MET A 268 -7.86 14.91 2.25
C MET A 268 -7.21 13.61 1.75
N LYS A 269 -5.88 13.60 1.67
CA LYS A 269 -5.08 12.46 1.24
C LYS A 269 -3.75 12.50 1.99
N LYS A 270 -3.30 11.36 2.50
CA LYS A 270 -1.92 11.20 2.99
C LYS A 270 -1.37 9.84 2.60
N CYS A 271 -0.05 9.79 2.43
CA CYS A 271 0.69 8.58 2.16
C CYS A 271 2.02 8.63 2.90
N SER A 272 2.58 7.47 3.23
CA SER A 272 3.88 7.39 3.89
C SER A 272 5.03 7.77 2.94
N ARG A 273 4.83 7.61 1.62
CA ARG A 273 5.78 7.94 0.57
C ARG A 273 5.43 9.27 -0.09
N SER A 274 6.39 10.18 -0.19
CA SER A 274 6.24 11.42 -0.96
C SER A 274 6.21 11.12 -2.45
N VAL A 275 5.19 11.61 -3.15
CA VAL A 275 5.14 11.60 -4.61
C VAL A 275 5.47 13.00 -5.10
N VAL A 276 6.46 13.10 -5.99
CA VAL A 276 6.84 14.37 -6.63
C VAL A 276 6.60 14.23 -8.13
N PHE A 277 5.89 15.19 -8.70
CA PHE A 277 5.70 15.25 -10.15
C PHE A 277 6.91 15.94 -10.78
N ILE A 278 7.45 15.34 -11.84
CA ILE A 278 8.53 15.90 -12.65
C ILE A 278 7.93 16.22 -14.01
N PRO A 279 7.82 17.50 -14.41
CA PRO A 279 7.39 17.84 -15.75
C PRO A 279 8.43 17.36 -16.77
N THR A 280 7.98 16.65 -17.79
CA THR A 280 8.84 16.15 -18.89
C THR A 280 8.51 16.78 -20.24
N ASP A 281 7.45 17.58 -20.31
CA ASP A 281 7.00 18.23 -21.54
C ASP A 281 7.78 19.54 -21.79
N ASP A 282 8.05 19.83 -23.06
CA ASP A 282 8.76 21.07 -23.46
C ASP A 282 7.97 22.33 -23.08
N ASP A 283 6.63 22.26 -23.17
CA ASP A 283 5.67 23.30 -22.77
C ASP A 283 5.00 23.01 -21.43
N ALA A 284 5.79 22.53 -20.44
CA ALA A 284 5.25 22.23 -19.13
C ALA A 284 4.57 23.45 -18.47
N LEU A 285 3.44 23.19 -17.79
CA LEU A 285 2.72 24.21 -17.02
C LEU A 285 3.66 24.86 -15.99
N LYS A 286 3.88 26.18 -16.12
CA LYS A 286 4.61 27.00 -15.15
C LYS A 286 3.64 27.84 -14.35
N MET A 287 3.93 27.98 -13.05
CA MET A 287 3.20 28.89 -12.18
C MET A 287 3.81 30.28 -12.28
N SER A 288 3.00 31.32 -12.38
CA SER A 288 3.49 32.70 -12.24
C SER A 288 3.84 32.99 -10.78
N LEU A 289 4.59 34.07 -10.55
CA LEU A 289 4.72 34.66 -9.23
C LEU A 289 3.33 35.10 -8.70
N PRO A 290 3.13 35.17 -7.38
CA PRO A 290 1.90 35.72 -6.80
C PRO A 290 1.66 37.15 -7.28
N LEU A 291 0.39 37.54 -7.48
CA LEU A 291 -0.01 38.90 -7.90
C LEU A 291 0.65 40.00 -7.05
N SER A 292 0.79 39.78 -5.74
CA SER A 292 1.46 40.72 -4.83
C SER A 292 2.94 40.95 -5.17
N ALA A 293 3.63 39.94 -5.70
CA ALA A 293 5.01 40.07 -6.14
C ALA A 293 5.11 40.70 -7.53
N LEU A 294 4.15 40.42 -8.42
CA LEU A 294 4.09 41.00 -9.76
C LEU A 294 3.78 42.50 -9.75
N HIS A 295 2.90 42.97 -8.86
CA HIS A 295 2.59 44.41 -8.73
C HIS A 295 3.80 45.27 -8.34
N ASN A 296 4.80 44.66 -7.69
CA ASN A 296 6.03 45.34 -7.27
C ASN A 296 7.16 45.16 -8.29
N LYS A 297 6.91 44.50 -9.43
CA LYS A 297 7.87 44.34 -10.52
C LYS A 297 7.63 45.40 -11.58
N ASP A 298 8.70 45.66 -12.34
CA ASP A 298 8.65 46.50 -13.52
C ASP A 298 7.61 45.93 -14.53
N PRO A 299 6.75 46.76 -15.15
CA PRO A 299 5.77 46.32 -16.14
C PRO A 299 6.38 45.54 -17.33
N ASP A 300 7.64 45.80 -17.67
CA ASP A 300 8.36 45.17 -18.79
C ASP A 300 9.24 43.98 -18.33
N SER A 301 9.20 43.62 -17.04
CA SER A 301 9.97 42.49 -16.49
C SER A 301 9.44 41.15 -17.00
N GLU A 302 10.27 40.38 -17.72
CA GLU A 302 9.96 39.00 -18.13
C GLU A 302 10.05 37.96 -16.99
N ASP A 303 10.63 38.34 -15.84
CA ASP A 303 10.74 37.48 -14.65
C ASP A 303 9.42 37.42 -13.87
N VAL A 304 8.42 36.79 -14.49
CA VAL A 304 7.06 36.63 -13.95
C VAL A 304 6.77 35.21 -13.49
N TRP A 305 7.72 34.28 -13.63
CA TRP A 305 7.53 32.85 -13.42
C TRP A 305 8.18 32.37 -12.12
N MET A 306 7.49 31.47 -11.40
CA MET A 306 8.04 30.77 -10.25
C MET A 306 9.09 29.74 -10.69
N SER A 307 10.21 29.71 -9.98
CA SER A 307 11.26 28.70 -10.18
C SER A 307 10.77 27.29 -9.87
N GLY A 308 10.76 26.43 -10.89
CA GLY A 308 10.36 25.03 -10.81
C GLY A 308 11.49 24.11 -10.35
N ILE A 309 11.18 22.81 -10.31
CA ILE A 309 12.16 21.78 -9.98
C ILE A 309 13.24 21.63 -11.08
N ILE A 310 12.85 21.87 -12.34
CA ILE A 310 13.77 21.86 -13.49
C ILE A 310 14.78 23.00 -13.37
N ASP A 311 14.33 24.21 -13.03
CA ASP A 311 15.21 25.37 -12.89
C ASP A 311 16.19 25.17 -11.74
N LYS A 312 15.72 24.58 -10.63
CA LYS A 312 16.56 24.19 -9.49
C LYS A 312 17.57 23.10 -9.83
N TYR A 313 17.20 22.15 -10.69
CA TYR A 313 18.12 21.13 -11.19
C TYR A 313 19.14 21.73 -12.16
N ARG A 314 18.77 22.70 -13.00
CA ARG A 314 19.71 23.46 -13.85
C ARG A 314 20.70 24.26 -13.00
N ALA A 315 20.23 24.80 -11.89
CA ALA A 315 21.02 25.52 -10.90
C ALA A 315 21.71 24.60 -9.86
N ARG A 316 21.85 23.30 -10.12
CA ARG A 316 22.61 22.42 -9.23
C ARG A 316 24.10 22.81 -9.20
N PRO A 317 24.83 22.53 -8.10
CA PRO A 317 26.27 22.79 -8.05
C PRO A 317 27.02 22.09 -9.19
N GLN A 318 28.02 22.76 -9.76
CA GLN A 318 28.91 22.19 -10.79
C GLN A 318 29.98 21.32 -10.13
N THR A 319 29.55 20.17 -9.63
CA THR A 319 30.45 19.13 -9.10
C THR A 319 30.19 17.85 -9.86
N LEU A 320 31.20 16.99 -10.00
CA LEU A 320 31.07 15.73 -10.73
C LEU A 320 29.91 14.86 -10.19
N GLU A 321 29.59 14.92 -8.89
CA GLU A 321 28.41 14.22 -8.34
C GLU A 321 27.11 14.68 -9.01
N PHE A 322 26.90 15.99 -9.14
CA PHE A 322 25.69 16.56 -9.73
C PHE A 322 25.71 16.52 -11.26
N GLU A 323 26.89 16.48 -11.89
CA GLU A 323 27.03 16.31 -13.34
C GLU A 323 26.61 14.92 -13.81
N MET A 324 26.95 13.89 -13.03
CA MET A 324 26.56 12.50 -13.29
C MET A 324 25.11 12.17 -12.89
N MET A 325 24.42 13.08 -12.21
CA MET A 325 23.09 12.87 -11.67
C MET A 325 22.03 13.30 -12.66
N CYS A 326 21.05 12.44 -12.97
CA CYS A 326 19.91 12.84 -13.77
C CYS A 326 18.85 13.60 -12.93
N LEU A 327 17.87 14.22 -13.60
CA LEU A 327 16.79 14.96 -12.94
C LEU A 327 15.98 14.08 -11.98
N ALA A 328 15.70 12.84 -12.35
CA ALA A 328 14.95 11.90 -11.50
C ALA A 328 15.72 11.57 -10.21
N ASP A 329 17.04 11.34 -10.32
CA ASP A 329 17.90 11.09 -9.16
C ASP A 329 18.00 12.31 -8.25
N PHE A 330 18.10 13.51 -8.84
CA PHE A 330 18.11 14.74 -8.06
C PHE A 330 16.84 14.89 -7.23
N VAL A 331 15.66 14.68 -7.84
CA VAL A 331 14.37 14.81 -7.14
C VAL A 331 14.15 13.70 -6.10
N SER A 332 14.65 12.49 -6.37
CA SER A 332 14.55 11.37 -5.45
C SER A 332 15.48 11.53 -4.23
N ASN A 333 16.74 11.92 -4.48
CA ASN A 333 17.80 11.96 -3.47
C ASN A 333 17.90 13.29 -2.75
N TYR A 334 17.34 14.38 -3.27
CA TYR A 334 17.42 15.70 -2.64
C TYR A 334 16.03 16.25 -2.34
N ARG A 335 15.91 16.98 -1.22
CA ARG A 335 14.71 17.77 -0.91
C ARG A 335 15.05 19.25 -0.92
N ILE A 336 14.14 20.08 -1.42
CA ILE A 336 14.30 21.54 -1.31
C ILE A 336 14.00 21.96 0.13
N VAL A 337 14.84 22.82 0.69
CA VAL A 337 14.73 23.29 2.07
C VAL A 337 14.67 24.81 2.14
N TYR A 338 13.95 25.33 3.13
CA TYR A 338 13.73 26.76 3.32
C TYR A 338 13.93 27.18 4.78
N GLY A 339 14.13 28.48 5.02
CA GLY A 339 14.22 29.06 6.36
C GLY A 339 15.28 28.38 7.24
N ARG A 340 14.92 27.98 8.46
CA ARG A 340 15.86 27.35 9.42
C ARG A 340 16.50 26.05 8.89
N GLN A 341 15.84 25.36 7.97
CA GLN A 341 16.35 24.10 7.41
C GLN A 341 17.56 24.29 6.50
N THR A 342 17.79 25.52 6.00
CA THR A 342 18.97 25.86 5.17
C THR A 342 20.29 25.76 5.93
N LYS A 343 20.26 25.79 7.27
CA LYS A 343 21.43 25.61 8.15
C LYS A 343 21.70 24.14 8.52
N GLY A 344 20.98 23.21 7.90
CA GLY A 344 21.15 21.78 8.16
C GLY A 344 22.44 21.21 7.58
N LYS A 345 22.87 20.04 8.07
CA LYS A 345 23.96 19.26 7.45
C LYS A 345 23.56 18.80 6.04
N ASN A 346 24.56 18.64 5.16
CA ASN A 346 24.38 18.17 3.78
C ASN A 346 23.40 19.04 2.96
N VAL A 347 23.34 20.34 3.28
CA VAL A 347 22.62 21.34 2.51
C VAL A 347 23.59 21.95 1.50
N HIS A 348 23.20 21.97 0.23
CA HIS A 348 23.94 22.66 -0.81
C HIS A 348 23.15 23.89 -1.26
N ARG A 349 23.86 24.99 -1.46
CA ARG A 349 23.32 26.18 -2.10
C ARG A 349 23.21 25.90 -3.59
N LEU A 350 22.03 26.15 -4.16
CA LEU A 350 21.85 26.13 -5.61
C LEU A 350 22.44 27.41 -6.19
N LEU A 351 22.99 27.30 -7.40
CA LEU A 351 23.52 28.42 -8.18
C LEU A 351 22.40 29.42 -8.51
N ASN A 352 22.79 30.61 -8.97
CA ASN A 352 21.86 31.66 -9.39
C ASN A 352 20.79 32.01 -8.33
N GLU A 353 21.16 31.89 -7.06
CA GLU A 353 20.29 32.17 -5.91
C GLU A 353 19.00 31.34 -5.86
N MET A 354 18.99 30.15 -6.49
CA MET A 354 17.81 29.28 -6.62
C MET A 354 17.44 28.51 -5.34
N GLY A 355 17.92 28.97 -4.19
CA GLY A 355 17.68 28.42 -2.87
C GLY A 355 18.65 27.31 -2.47
N PHE A 356 18.15 26.36 -1.68
CA PHE A 356 18.96 25.32 -1.07
C PHE A 356 18.31 23.95 -1.24
N ASN A 357 19.12 22.93 -1.51
CA ASN A 357 18.69 21.54 -1.47
C ASN A 357 19.45 20.79 -0.38
N GLN A 358 18.84 19.74 0.16
CA GLN A 358 19.46 18.88 1.16
C GLN A 358 19.49 17.45 0.65
N LYS A 359 20.68 16.86 0.64
CA LYS A 359 20.86 15.45 0.27
C LYS A 359 20.20 14.57 1.33
N ARG A 360 19.33 13.66 0.90
CA ARG A 360 18.82 12.56 1.71
C ARG A 360 19.97 11.59 1.93
N THR A 361 20.62 11.74 3.07
CA THR A 361 21.80 10.95 3.46
C THR A 361 21.47 10.02 4.61
N VAL A 362 22.18 8.89 4.64
CA VAL A 362 22.34 8.08 5.84
C VAL A 362 23.75 8.37 6.33
N GLU A 363 23.88 9.10 7.43
CA GLU A 363 25.18 9.38 8.05
C GLU A 363 25.67 8.13 8.78
N VAL A 364 26.91 7.74 8.51
CA VAL A 364 27.58 6.59 9.16
C VAL A 364 29.00 7.00 9.55
N ALA A 365 29.51 6.40 10.62
CA ALA A 365 30.87 6.59 11.08
C ALA A 365 31.42 5.27 11.63
N VAL A 366 32.74 5.14 11.72
CA VAL A 366 33.37 4.02 12.41
C VAL A 366 32.91 4.00 13.87
N GLY A 367 32.62 2.81 14.40
CA GLY A 367 32.03 2.57 15.71
C GLY A 367 30.50 2.59 15.74
N VAL A 368 29.83 3.07 14.68
CA VAL A 368 28.37 3.17 14.65
C VAL A 368 27.71 1.80 14.58
N ARG A 369 26.72 1.58 15.47
CA ARG A 369 25.93 0.36 15.49
C ARG A 369 24.88 0.35 14.39
N VAL A 370 24.88 -0.70 13.59
CA VAL A 370 24.02 -0.86 12.42
C VAL A 370 23.37 -2.24 12.38
N MET A 371 22.28 -2.33 11.63
CA MET A 371 21.58 -3.57 11.33
C MET A 371 21.48 -3.71 9.82
N ILE A 372 21.79 -4.91 9.31
CA ILE A 372 21.59 -5.28 7.91
C ILE A 372 20.09 -5.41 7.65
N THR A 373 19.57 -4.78 6.58
CA THR A 373 18.14 -4.65 6.32
C THR A 373 17.58 -5.63 5.30
N ARG A 374 18.41 -6.55 4.78
CA ARG A 374 18.01 -7.57 3.80
C ARG A 374 19.03 -8.71 3.75
N ASN A 375 18.64 -9.83 3.15
CA ASN A 375 19.55 -10.95 2.91
C ASN A 375 20.55 -10.56 1.81
N LEU A 376 21.84 -10.67 2.12
CA LEU A 376 22.94 -10.40 1.17
C LEU A 376 23.55 -11.70 0.68
N ASP A 377 23.80 -12.64 1.60
CA ASP A 377 24.27 -13.98 1.29
C ASP A 377 23.72 -14.92 2.38
N VAL A 378 22.65 -15.64 2.06
CA VAL A 378 21.99 -16.54 3.01
C VAL A 378 22.88 -17.74 3.33
N GLU A 379 23.66 -18.21 2.35
CA GLU A 379 24.58 -19.34 2.55
C GLU A 379 25.74 -18.97 3.47
N ASP A 380 26.25 -17.75 3.35
CA ASP A 380 27.28 -17.18 4.23
C ASP A 380 26.67 -16.54 5.49
N GLY A 381 25.38 -16.71 5.74
CA GLY A 381 24.69 -16.26 6.95
C GLY A 381 24.48 -14.75 7.09
N ILE A 382 24.78 -13.95 6.06
CA ILE A 382 24.57 -12.50 6.04
C ILE A 382 23.09 -12.21 5.72
N VAL A 383 22.24 -12.34 6.74
CA VAL A 383 20.78 -12.22 6.63
C VAL A 383 20.26 -10.89 7.18
N ASN A 384 19.03 -10.55 6.79
CA ASN A 384 18.27 -9.45 7.36
C ASN A 384 18.20 -9.57 8.89
N GLY A 385 18.51 -8.50 9.61
CA GLY A 385 18.52 -8.46 11.06
C GLY A 385 19.90 -8.65 11.68
N CYS A 386 20.94 -9.04 10.93
CA CYS A 386 22.31 -9.10 11.49
C CYS A 386 22.75 -7.74 12.04
N PHE A 387 23.18 -7.72 13.30
CA PHE A 387 23.75 -6.53 13.93
C PHE A 387 25.27 -6.53 13.83
N GLY A 388 25.82 -5.34 13.79
CA GLY A 388 27.25 -5.13 13.92
C GLY A 388 27.59 -3.66 14.15
N LYS A 389 28.89 -3.39 14.16
CA LYS A 389 29.44 -2.03 14.13
C LYS A 389 30.17 -1.83 12.82
N ILE A 390 30.10 -0.63 12.28
CA ILE A 390 30.99 -0.24 11.18
C ILE A 390 32.39 -0.11 11.77
N ALA A 391 33.32 -0.98 11.38
CA ALA A 391 34.70 -0.94 11.84
C ALA A 391 35.62 -0.29 10.81
N ASN A 392 35.24 -0.35 9.52
CA ASN A 392 36.02 0.25 8.44
C ASN A 392 35.09 0.85 7.38
N ILE A 393 35.52 1.96 6.76
CA ILE A 393 34.83 2.61 5.65
C ILE A 393 35.84 2.72 4.51
N VAL A 394 35.65 1.92 3.47
CA VAL A 394 36.55 1.91 2.31
C VAL A 394 36.06 2.97 1.33
N THR A 395 36.84 4.03 1.20
CA THR A 395 36.58 5.09 0.22
C THR A 395 37.47 4.92 -1.00
N LYS A 396 36.87 5.06 -2.19
CA LYS A 396 37.61 5.19 -3.44
C LYS A 396 37.50 6.62 -3.94
N THR A 397 38.65 7.23 -4.17
CA THR A 397 38.73 8.55 -4.79
C THR A 397 38.78 8.37 -6.30
N LYS A 398 37.80 8.94 -7.01
CA LYS A 398 37.83 9.07 -8.46
C LYS A 398 37.60 10.54 -8.79
N ASP A 399 38.47 11.11 -9.61
CA ASP A 399 38.37 12.51 -10.07
C ASP A 399 38.25 13.53 -8.91
N GLY A 400 38.99 13.31 -7.82
CA GLY A 400 38.98 14.17 -6.63
C GLY A 400 37.78 13.97 -5.68
N ILE A 401 36.81 13.13 -6.03
CA ILE A 401 35.66 12.82 -5.17
C ILE A 401 35.88 11.48 -4.46
N ALA A 402 35.98 11.52 -3.13
CA ALA A 402 35.99 10.33 -2.30
C ALA A 402 34.57 9.78 -2.16
N THR A 403 34.34 8.57 -2.68
CA THR A 403 33.06 7.86 -2.59
C THR A 403 33.22 6.62 -1.72
N VAL A 404 32.26 6.37 -0.84
CA VAL A 404 32.25 5.13 -0.04
C VAL A 404 31.91 3.96 -0.95
N GLN A 405 32.88 3.07 -1.14
CA GLN A 405 32.77 1.87 -1.96
C GLN A 405 32.25 0.69 -1.13
N MET A 406 32.84 0.48 0.06
CA MET A 406 32.48 -0.62 0.96
C MET A 406 32.38 -0.16 2.41
N LEU A 407 31.56 -0.85 3.18
CA LEU A 407 31.54 -0.76 4.63
C LEU A 407 32.02 -2.09 5.20
N GLY A 408 33.08 -2.06 5.99
CA GLY A 408 33.56 -3.20 6.77
C GLY A 408 32.81 -3.27 8.09
N LEU A 409 31.98 -4.31 8.25
CA LEU A 409 31.17 -4.52 9.44
C LEU A 409 31.82 -5.55 10.35
N GLN A 410 32.02 -5.18 11.62
CA GLN A 410 32.24 -6.14 12.69
C GLN A 410 30.87 -6.62 13.17
N LEU A 411 30.43 -7.78 12.70
CA LEU A 411 29.17 -8.37 13.12
C LEU A 411 29.27 -8.88 14.56
N ASP A 412 28.15 -8.86 15.27
CA ASP A 412 28.09 -9.36 16.65
C ASP A 412 28.28 -10.89 16.70
N ASN A 413 27.81 -11.59 15.67
CA ASN A 413 28.08 -13.00 15.46
C ASN A 413 29.27 -13.16 14.52
N LEU A 414 30.28 -13.91 14.96
CA LEU A 414 31.50 -14.18 14.20
C LEU A 414 31.36 -15.32 13.19
N ASN A 415 30.21 -15.99 13.09
CA ASN A 415 30.00 -17.07 12.13
C ASN A 415 29.63 -16.57 10.72
N PRO A 416 28.72 -15.59 10.53
CA PRO A 416 28.38 -15.08 9.21
C PRO A 416 29.50 -14.30 8.49
N GLY A 417 29.46 -14.32 7.18
CA GLY A 417 30.24 -13.44 6.29
C GLY A 417 31.67 -13.89 6.08
N GLN A 418 31.99 -15.18 6.23
CA GLN A 418 33.35 -15.69 6.06
C GLN A 418 33.86 -15.53 4.63
N LYS A 419 32.98 -15.71 3.62
CA LYS A 419 33.34 -15.46 2.21
C LYS A 419 33.56 -13.96 1.96
N HIS A 420 32.89 -13.10 2.71
CA HIS A 420 32.91 -11.64 2.55
C HIS A 420 34.03 -10.92 3.32
N ARG A 421 34.83 -11.63 4.12
CA ARG A 421 35.97 -11.06 4.86
C ARG A 421 37.19 -10.79 3.99
N LYS A 422 37.43 -11.65 3.00
CA LYS A 422 38.60 -11.64 2.11
C LYS A 422 38.59 -10.59 1.00
N LYS A 423 37.66 -9.62 1.02
CA LYS A 423 37.50 -8.63 -0.06
C LYS A 423 38.54 -7.51 -0.04
N VAL A 424 39.24 -7.27 1.06
CA VAL A 424 40.28 -6.24 1.19
C VAL A 424 41.53 -6.87 1.82
N GLN A 425 42.66 -6.89 1.12
CA GLN A 425 43.94 -7.35 1.66
C GLN A 425 44.52 -6.28 2.59
N GLY A 426 44.71 -6.57 3.89
CA GLY A 426 45.56 -5.70 4.73
C GLY A 426 45.43 -5.74 6.25
N GLU A 427 44.31 -6.14 6.86
CA GLU A 427 44.18 -6.16 8.34
C GLU A 427 43.24 -7.29 8.81
N GLU A 428 43.37 -7.70 10.07
CA GLU A 428 42.76 -8.90 10.68
C GLU A 428 41.34 -9.23 10.18
N ASP A 429 41.22 -10.43 9.61
CA ASP A 429 40.20 -10.94 8.68
C ASP A 429 38.85 -11.25 9.37
N VAL A 430 38.33 -10.31 10.17
CA VAL A 430 37.07 -10.46 10.95
C VAL A 430 35.95 -9.57 10.40
N LEU A 431 36.28 -8.60 9.53
CA LEU A 431 35.32 -7.63 9.01
C LEU A 431 34.58 -8.14 7.78
N VAL A 432 33.25 -8.07 7.81
CA VAL A 432 32.40 -8.42 6.67
C VAL A 432 32.21 -7.18 5.79
N TYR A 433 32.80 -7.19 4.60
CA TYR A 433 32.69 -6.06 3.67
C TYR A 433 31.41 -6.14 2.83
N ILE A 434 30.59 -5.10 2.94
CA ILE A 434 29.35 -4.95 2.17
C ILE A 434 29.43 -3.78 1.20
N GLU A 435 28.75 -3.93 0.07
CA GLU A 435 28.66 -2.95 -1.01
C GLU A 435 27.23 -2.40 -1.12
N ARG A 436 27.03 -1.43 -2.01
CA ARG A 436 25.69 -0.93 -2.32
C ARG A 436 24.87 -2.02 -2.99
N SER A 437 23.68 -2.19 -2.45
CA SER A 437 22.57 -2.93 -3.04
C SER A 437 22.07 -2.30 -4.31
N GLU A 438 21.63 -3.09 -5.28
CA GLU A 438 20.51 -2.69 -6.13
C GLU A 438 19.19 -3.21 -5.58
N GLU A 439 18.17 -2.36 -5.61
CA GLU A 439 16.79 -2.66 -5.27
C GLU A 439 15.92 -2.25 -6.46
N ASN A 440 15.30 -3.22 -7.12
CA ASN A 440 14.33 -2.94 -8.18
C ASN A 440 13.04 -2.39 -7.57
N LEU A 441 12.78 -1.11 -7.81
CA LEU A 441 11.52 -0.47 -7.48
C LEU A 441 10.51 -0.70 -8.63
N ARG A 442 9.22 -0.62 -8.32
CA ARG A 442 8.15 -0.77 -9.33
C ARG A 442 8.31 0.29 -10.43
N LYS A 443 8.05 -0.10 -11.69
CA LYS A 443 8.12 0.73 -12.92
C LYS A 443 9.54 1.08 -13.41
N GLY A 444 10.48 0.14 -13.33
CA GLY A 444 11.80 0.27 -13.97
C GLY A 444 12.77 1.23 -13.27
N ALA A 445 12.45 1.67 -12.05
CA ALA A 445 13.38 2.45 -11.23
C ALA A 445 14.22 1.50 -10.38
N VAL A 446 15.51 1.80 -10.22
CA VAL A 446 16.43 1.03 -9.37
C VAL A 446 17.00 1.93 -8.29
N ARG A 447 16.94 1.51 -7.03
CA ARG A 447 17.59 2.21 -5.92
C ARG A 447 18.92 1.55 -5.60
N ARG A 448 20.00 2.33 -5.59
CA ARG A 448 21.34 1.88 -5.21
C ARG A 448 21.78 2.40 -3.84
N GLN A 449 21.80 1.56 -2.79
CA GLN A 449 22.16 2.00 -1.44
C GLN A 449 22.75 0.87 -0.56
N PHE A 450 23.59 1.21 0.42
CA PHE A 450 24.04 0.24 1.42
C PHE A 450 22.84 -0.35 2.19
N PRO A 451 22.74 -1.68 2.31
CA PRO A 451 21.62 -2.39 2.95
C PRO A 451 21.66 -2.34 4.48
N ILE A 452 21.81 -1.15 5.05
CA ILE A 452 21.97 -0.95 6.49
C ILE A 452 21.10 0.19 7.02
N LYS A 453 20.84 0.15 8.31
CA LYS A 453 20.26 1.24 9.10
C LYS A 453 20.95 1.35 10.46
N LEU A 454 20.88 2.52 11.09
CA LEU A 454 21.33 2.72 12.48
C LEU A 454 20.52 1.83 13.43
N ALA A 455 21.18 1.22 14.41
CA ALA A 455 20.60 0.18 15.26
C ALA A 455 20.97 0.30 16.75
N TYR A 456 21.08 1.54 17.25
CA TYR A 456 21.20 1.79 18.70
C TYR A 456 19.89 1.52 19.46
N ALA A 457 18.77 1.70 18.77
CA ALA A 457 17.45 1.35 19.24
C ALA A 457 16.69 0.71 18.07
N CYS A 458 15.95 -0.35 18.37
CA CYS A 458 15.13 -1.04 17.41
C CYS A 458 13.83 -1.48 18.09
N THR A 459 12.76 -1.60 17.31
CA THR A 459 11.52 -2.16 17.86
C THR A 459 11.74 -3.63 18.21
N ALA A 460 11.13 -4.12 19.30
CA ALA A 460 11.23 -5.52 19.73
C ALA A 460 10.92 -6.50 18.59
N HIS A 461 10.01 -6.10 17.70
CA HIS A 461 9.64 -6.87 16.51
C HIS A 461 10.77 -6.97 15.46
N LYS A 462 11.69 -6.00 15.33
CA LYS A 462 12.88 -6.14 14.46
C LYS A 462 13.97 -7.04 15.06
N VAL A 463 13.83 -7.48 16.32
CA VAL A 463 14.75 -8.42 16.99
C VAL A 463 14.05 -9.72 17.41
N GLN A 464 12.86 -9.97 16.88
CA GLN A 464 12.09 -11.18 17.19
C GLN A 464 12.81 -12.40 16.62
N GLY A 465 13.03 -13.43 17.46
CA GLY A 465 13.79 -14.62 17.10
C GLY A 465 15.32 -14.44 17.17
N MET A 466 15.81 -13.27 17.59
CA MET A 466 17.24 -13.02 17.75
C MET A 466 17.69 -13.32 19.18
N THR A 467 18.88 -13.92 19.29
CA THR A 467 19.57 -14.09 20.58
C THR A 467 20.58 -12.96 20.74
N MET A 468 20.54 -12.25 21.87
CA MET A 468 21.47 -11.17 22.19
C MET A 468 21.96 -11.30 23.64
N GLN A 469 23.20 -10.89 23.91
CA GLN A 469 23.81 -11.01 25.24
C GLN A 469 23.16 -10.08 26.28
N SER A 470 22.72 -8.89 25.85
CA SER A 470 22.09 -7.89 26.73
C SER A 470 21.19 -6.96 25.93
N ALA A 471 20.07 -6.53 26.51
CA ALA A 471 19.14 -5.58 25.92
C ALA A 471 18.73 -4.51 26.93
N VAL A 472 18.56 -3.27 26.45
CA VAL A 472 17.94 -2.18 27.24
C VAL A 472 16.56 -1.90 26.64
N VAL A 473 15.52 -2.07 27.44
CA VAL A 473 14.13 -1.89 27.02
C VAL A 473 13.61 -0.56 27.55
N SER A 474 13.21 0.33 26.65
CA SER A 474 12.55 1.61 27.00
C SER A 474 11.06 1.50 26.72
N LEU A 475 10.24 1.39 27.78
CA LEU A 475 8.77 1.22 27.72
C LEU A 475 8.01 2.57 27.69
N LYS A 476 8.60 3.59 27.06
CA LYS A 476 8.07 4.96 27.08
C LYS A 476 6.77 5.12 26.31
#